data_AF-A0A4P9WA09-F1
#
_entry.id   AF-A0A4P9WA09-F1
#
_cell.length_a   1.000
_cell.length_b   1.000
_cell.length_c   1.000
_cell.angle_alpha   90.00
_cell.angle_beta   90.00
_cell.angle_gamma   90.00
#
_symmetry.space_group_name_H-M   'P 1'
#
loop_
_entity.id
_entity.type
_entity.pdbx_description
1 polymer ?
#
loop_
_entity_poly.entity_id
_entity_poly.type
_entity_poly.pdbx_seq_one_letter_code
_entity_poly.pdbx_strand_id
1 'polypeptide(L)'
;MLAGHPPFYDEDHFKLYEKILVCKLRFPSHFDPLAKDLIKRLLTPDLTKRFGNLLGGSEDIKQHRWFAPIDWGKLKALQTPAPYVPKVAHEGDTSNFDEYPEDHEPYGLAGDDPYREKFKEF
;
A
#
# COMPACT_ATOMS: atom_id res chain seq x y z
N MET A 1 -8.27 -0.43 -4.29
CA MET A 1 -8.56 0.84 -5.00
C MET A 1 -9.50 0.63 -6.18
N LEU A 2 -9.08 0.04 -7.31
CA LEU A 2 -9.94 -0.09 -8.50
C LEU A 2 -11.18 -1.00 -8.33
N ALA A 3 -11.08 -2.09 -7.57
CA ALA A 3 -12.20 -2.99 -7.28
C ALA A 3 -12.92 -2.68 -5.95
N GLY A 4 -12.37 -1.81 -5.11
CA GLY A 4 -12.86 -1.60 -3.73
C GLY A 4 -12.55 -2.71 -2.72
N HIS A 5 -12.03 -3.87 -3.14
CA HIS A 5 -11.67 -5.00 -2.27
C HIS A 5 -10.32 -5.63 -2.67
N PRO A 6 -9.65 -6.41 -1.81
CA PRO A 6 -8.42 -7.12 -2.17
C PRO A 6 -8.67 -8.25 -3.20
N PRO A 7 -7.66 -8.62 -4.02
CA PRO A 7 -7.79 -9.64 -5.06
C PRO A 7 -7.92 -11.06 -4.50
N PHE A 8 -7.41 -11.30 -3.29
CA PHE A 8 -7.58 -12.52 -2.53
C PHE A 8 -8.21 -12.15 -1.20
N TYR A 9 -9.35 -12.78 -0.89
CA TYR A 9 -10.08 -12.58 0.34
C TYR A 9 -10.73 -13.90 0.74
N ASP A 10 -10.60 -14.26 2.01
CA ASP A 10 -11.31 -15.36 2.66
C ASP A 10 -11.34 -15.08 4.16
N GLU A 11 -12.35 -15.63 4.85
CA GLU A 11 -12.44 -15.55 6.32
C GLU A 11 -11.41 -16.50 6.96
N ASP A 12 -11.12 -17.62 6.29
CA ASP A 12 -10.13 -18.59 6.73
C ASP A 12 -8.75 -18.25 6.15
N HIS A 13 -7.78 -18.01 7.02
CA HIS A 13 -6.41 -17.70 6.63
C HIS A 13 -5.77 -18.80 5.78
N PHE A 14 -6.07 -20.07 6.00
CA PHE A 14 -5.52 -21.15 5.18
C PHE A 14 -6.04 -21.07 3.75
N LYS A 15 -7.35 -20.85 3.56
CA LYS A 15 -7.95 -20.68 2.24
C LYS A 15 -7.47 -19.41 1.55
N LEU A 16 -7.23 -18.33 2.30
CA LEU A 16 -6.61 -17.13 1.77
C LEU A 16 -5.22 -17.44 1.19
N TYR A 17 -4.39 -18.20 1.92
CA TYR A 17 -3.07 -18.61 1.44
C TYR A 17 -3.15 -19.51 0.22
N GLU A 18 -4.08 -20.47 0.19
CA GLU A 18 -4.32 -21.29 -1.00
C GLU A 18 -4.67 -20.44 -2.23
N LYS A 19 -5.53 -19.42 -2.06
CA LYS A 19 -5.88 -18.49 -3.15
C LYS A 19 -4.67 -17.69 -3.63
N ILE A 20 -3.80 -17.26 -2.71
CA ILE A 20 -2.56 -16.55 -3.05
C ILE A 20 -1.61 -17.46 -3.84
N LEU A 21 -1.43 -18.71 -3.40
CA LEU A 21 -0.57 -19.69 -4.06
C LEU A 21 -1.09 -20.04 -5.47
N VAL A 22 -2.40 -20.25 -5.62
CA VAL A 22 -3.03 -20.51 -6.93
C VAL A 22 -2.98 -19.27 -7.83
N CYS A 23 -3.02 -18.07 -7.25
CA CYS A 23 -2.92 -16.79 -7.94
C CYS A 23 -3.94 -16.60 -9.09
N LYS A 24 -5.16 -17.12 -8.93
CA LYS A 24 -6.23 -16.99 -9.93
C LYS A 24 -6.95 -15.65 -9.78
N LEU A 25 -6.48 -14.65 -10.51
CA LEU A 25 -7.04 -13.30 -10.49
C LEU A 25 -8.39 -13.23 -11.22
N ARG A 26 -9.39 -12.63 -10.58
CA ARG A 26 -10.67 -12.27 -11.19
C ARG A 26 -10.78 -10.76 -11.25
N PHE A 27 -11.07 -10.24 -12.44
CA PHE A 27 -11.22 -8.81 -12.66
C PHE A 27 -12.69 -8.48 -12.93
N PRO A 28 -13.27 -7.47 -12.25
CA PRO A 28 -14.56 -6.91 -12.63
C PRO A 28 -14.59 -6.44 -14.09
N SER A 29 -15.79 -6.36 -14.68
CA SER A 29 -15.98 -5.98 -16.09
C SER A 29 -15.46 -4.58 -16.40
N HIS A 30 -15.66 -3.63 -15.48
CA HIS A 30 -15.30 -2.21 -15.61
C HIS A 30 -13.79 -1.91 -15.52
N PHE A 31 -12.94 -2.91 -15.30
CA PHE A 31 -11.50 -2.67 -15.19
C PHE A 31 -10.89 -2.30 -16.55
N ASP A 32 -10.11 -1.22 -16.56
CA ASP A 32 -9.29 -0.80 -17.69
C ASP A 32 -8.35 -1.94 -18.14
N PRO A 33 -8.23 -2.22 -19.45
CA PRO A 33 -7.36 -3.29 -19.96
C PRO A 33 -5.88 -3.14 -19.60
N LEU A 34 -5.35 -1.90 -19.59
CA LEU A 34 -3.97 -1.62 -19.19
C LEU A 34 -3.78 -1.85 -17.69
N ALA A 35 -4.79 -1.51 -16.88
CA ALA A 35 -4.77 -1.83 -15.45
C ALA A 35 -4.73 -3.35 -15.21
N LYS A 36 -5.54 -4.12 -15.95
CA LYS A 36 -5.54 -5.59 -15.88
C LYS A 36 -4.17 -6.16 -16.23
N ASP A 37 -3.53 -5.65 -17.28
CA ASP A 37 -2.20 -6.12 -17.71
C ASP A 37 -1.13 -5.85 -16.65
N LEU A 38 -1.10 -4.62 -16.11
CA LEU A 38 -0.18 -4.25 -15.03
C LEU A 38 -0.37 -5.16 -13.81
N ILE A 39 -1.60 -5.35 -13.36
CA ILE A 39 -1.89 -6.18 -12.18
C ILE A 39 -1.46 -7.62 -12.39
N LYS A 40 -1.67 -8.21 -13.58
CA LYS A 40 -1.21 -9.57 -13.89
C LYS A 40 0.32 -9.70 -13.84
N ARG A 41 1.04 -8.67 -14.29
CA ARG A 41 2.52 -8.65 -14.29
C ARG A 41 3.12 -8.45 -12.90
N LEU A 42 2.40 -7.76 -12.02
CA LEU A 42 2.77 -7.61 -10.61
C LEU A 42 2.38 -8.85 -9.79
N LEU A 43 1.17 -9.36 -9.96
CA LEU A 43 0.63 -10.53 -9.27
C LEU A 43 0.87 -11.80 -10.11
N THR A 44 2.15 -12.11 -10.32
CA THR A 44 2.60 -13.36 -10.92
C THR A 44 3.21 -14.28 -9.85
N PRO A 45 2.90 -15.60 -9.84
CA PRO A 45 3.54 -16.57 -8.94
C PRO A 45 5.05 -16.64 -9.13
N ASP A 46 5.50 -16.53 -10.38
CA ASP A 46 6.91 -16.63 -10.74
C ASP A 46 7.62 -15.28 -10.49
N LEU A 47 8.44 -15.25 -9.44
CA LEU A 47 9.21 -14.07 -9.03
C LEU A 47 10.15 -13.56 -10.14
N THR A 48 10.67 -14.46 -10.98
CA THR A 48 11.63 -14.09 -12.04
C THR A 48 10.98 -13.33 -13.19
N LYS A 49 9.65 -13.38 -13.29
CA LYS A 49 8.85 -12.67 -14.29
C LYS A 49 8.09 -11.48 -13.71
N ARG A 50 8.21 -11.25 -12.41
CA ARG A 50 7.45 -10.23 -11.69
C ARG A 50 8.01 -8.85 -12.00
N PHE A 51 7.15 -7.94 -12.41
CA PHE A 51 7.49 -6.53 -12.57
C PHE A 51 8.06 -5.97 -11.27
N GLY A 52 9.15 -5.21 -11.36
CA GLY A 52 9.93 -4.77 -10.19
C GLY A 52 11.15 -5.63 -9.89
N ASN A 53 11.16 -6.90 -10.32
CA ASN A 53 12.26 -7.85 -10.09
C ASN A 53 12.99 -8.26 -11.39
N LEU A 54 12.65 -7.62 -12.51
CA LEU A 54 13.33 -7.80 -13.79
C LEU A 54 14.57 -6.91 -13.87
N LEU A 55 15.29 -6.98 -15.00
CA LEU A 55 16.50 -6.17 -15.21
C LEU A 55 16.25 -4.66 -15.09
N GLY A 56 15.09 -4.16 -15.53
CA GLY A 56 14.70 -2.76 -15.40
C GLY A 56 14.21 -2.37 -14.00
N GLY A 57 14.03 -3.35 -13.10
CA GLY A 57 13.58 -3.12 -11.73
C GLY A 57 12.31 -2.29 -11.67
N SER A 58 12.37 -1.17 -10.95
CA SER A 58 11.23 -0.23 -10.83
C SER A 58 10.88 0.48 -12.14
N GLU A 59 11.79 0.57 -13.10
CA GLU A 59 11.59 1.29 -14.34
C GLU A 59 10.57 0.61 -15.25
N ASP A 60 10.55 -0.73 -15.26
CA ASP A 60 9.56 -1.53 -16.00
C ASP A 60 8.12 -1.23 -15.55
N ILE A 61 7.95 -0.88 -14.27
CA ILE A 61 6.66 -0.46 -13.72
C ILE A 61 6.35 0.96 -14.20
N LYS A 62 7.29 1.90 -14.07
CA LYS A 62 7.10 3.31 -14.44
C LYS A 62 6.81 3.52 -15.92
N GLN A 63 7.43 2.71 -16.77
CA GLN A 63 7.27 2.77 -18.23
C GLN A 63 6.03 2.02 -18.73
N HIS A 64 5.31 1.32 -17.85
CA HIS A 64 4.09 0.62 -18.24
C HIS A 64 3.03 1.63 -18.74
N ARG A 65 2.32 1.27 -19.82
CA ARG A 65 1.35 2.15 -20.49
C ARG A 65 0.23 2.68 -19.59
N TRP A 66 -0.10 1.95 -18.53
CA TRP A 66 -1.07 2.41 -17.52
C TRP A 66 -0.61 3.70 -16.82
N PHE A 67 0.70 3.90 -16.67
CA PHE A 67 1.31 5.09 -16.07
C PHE A 67 1.75 6.14 -17.11
N ALA A 68 1.47 5.95 -18.40
CA ALA A 68 1.86 6.89 -19.45
C ALA A 68 1.42 8.36 -19.20
N PRO A 69 0.26 8.64 -18.57
CA PRO A 69 -0.13 10.02 -18.24
C PRO A 69 0.66 10.65 -17.08
N ILE A 70 1.45 9.87 -16.32
CA ILE A 70 2.14 10.35 -15.13
C ILE A 70 3.50 10.94 -15.51
N ASP A 71 3.69 12.20 -15.16
CA ASP A 71 5.01 12.83 -15.11
C ASP A 71 5.66 12.57 -13.75
N TRP A 72 6.58 11.61 -13.71
CA TRP A 72 7.28 11.21 -12.49
C TRP A 72 8.16 12.33 -11.90
N GLY A 73 8.65 13.25 -12.73
CA GLY A 73 9.44 14.40 -12.28
C GLY A 73 8.56 15.40 -11.53
N LYS A 74 7.41 15.77 -12.11
CA LYS A 74 6.42 16.65 -11.45
C LYS A 74 5.83 16.03 -10.20
N LEU A 75 5.54 14.72 -10.24
CA LEU A 75 5.02 14.01 -9.08
C LEU A 75 6.02 14.06 -7.92
N LYS A 76 7.31 13.80 -8.18
CA LYS A 76 8.38 13.90 -7.18
C LYS A 76 8.55 15.32 -6.63
N ALA A 77 8.36 16.33 -7.48
CA ALA A 77 8.42 17.75 -7.10
C ALA A 77 7.12 18.27 -6.44
N LEU A 78 6.14 17.40 -6.19
CA LEU A 78 4.82 17.77 -5.63
C LEU A 78 4.05 18.81 -6.47
N GLN A 79 4.27 18.81 -7.78
CA GLN A 79 3.63 19.76 -8.72
C GLN A 79 2.36 19.20 -9.36
N THR A 80 2.09 17.90 -9.20
CA THR A 80 0.87 17.26 -9.70
C THR A 80 -0.27 17.52 -8.70
N PRO A 81 -1.43 18.04 -9.15
CA PRO A 81 -2.55 18.27 -8.25
C PRO A 81 -3.08 16.94 -7.68
N ALA A 82 -3.36 16.93 -6.38
CA ALA A 82 -3.92 15.77 -5.71
C ALA A 82 -5.38 15.56 -6.14
N PRO A 83 -5.82 14.31 -6.38
CA PRO A 83 -7.22 14.02 -6.71
C PRO A 83 -8.16 14.24 -5.53
N TYR A 84 -7.63 14.22 -4.30
CA TYR A 84 -8.36 14.45 -3.08
C TYR A 84 -7.48 15.26 -2.12
N VAL A 85 -8.06 16.31 -1.55
CA VAL A 85 -7.46 17.10 -0.46
C VAL A 85 -8.35 16.90 0.76
N PRO A 86 -7.85 16.31 1.86
CA PRO A 86 -8.65 16.08 3.05
C PRO A 86 -9.07 17.41 3.68
N LYS A 87 -10.26 17.43 4.28
CA LYS A 87 -10.73 18.58 5.04
C LYS A 87 -10.09 18.57 6.42
N VAL A 88 -9.43 19.66 6.76
CA VAL A 88 -8.76 19.87 8.05
C VAL A 88 -9.11 21.28 8.49
N ALA A 89 -9.71 21.42 9.67
CA ALA A 89 -10.15 22.71 10.18
C ALA A 89 -9.01 23.50 10.83
N HIS A 90 -8.08 22.82 11.51
CA HIS A 90 -6.97 23.43 12.24
C HIS A 90 -5.85 22.40 12.48
N GLU A 91 -4.70 22.83 13.01
CA GLU A 91 -3.49 22.02 13.16
C GLU A 91 -3.67 20.76 14.04
N GLY A 92 -4.59 20.81 15.01
CA GLY A 92 -4.90 19.69 15.91
C GLY A 92 -6.17 18.90 15.55
N ASP A 93 -6.69 19.07 14.33
CA ASP A 93 -7.94 18.43 13.92
C ASP A 93 -7.78 16.91 13.73
N THR A 94 -8.44 16.14 14.59
CA THR A 94 -8.45 14.67 14.57
C THR A 94 -9.64 14.08 13.81
N SER A 95 -10.48 14.89 13.13
CA SER A 95 -11.74 14.43 12.53
C SER A 95 -11.61 13.38 11.41
N ASN A 96 -10.41 13.18 10.87
CA ASN A 96 -10.14 12.16 9.83
C ASN A 96 -9.68 10.82 10.42
N PHE A 97 -9.66 10.68 11.76
CA PHE A 97 -9.28 9.48 12.48
C PHE A 97 -10.46 8.92 13.27
N ASP A 98 -10.40 7.63 13.56
CA ASP A 98 -11.39 6.97 14.42
C ASP A 98 -11.12 7.30 15.90
N GLU A 99 -12.18 7.31 16.71
CA GLU A 99 -12.07 7.47 18.16
C GLU A 99 -11.75 6.12 18.82
N TYR A 100 -10.72 6.11 19.65
CA TYR A 100 -10.31 4.96 20.45
C TYR A 100 -10.36 5.29 21.95
N PRO A 101 -10.50 4.29 22.84
CA PRO A 101 -10.37 4.52 24.27
C PRO A 101 -9.00 5.11 24.61
N GLU A 102 -9.00 6.16 25.44
CA GLU A 102 -7.78 6.81 25.90
C GLU A 102 -7.11 5.97 27.00
N ASP A 103 -5.86 5.57 26.76
CA ASP A 103 -4.98 5.03 27.79
C ASP A 103 -4.22 6.19 28.44
N HIS A 104 -4.44 6.40 29.74
CA HIS A 104 -3.78 7.48 30.50
C HIS A 104 -2.38 7.09 30.99
N GLU A 105 -1.61 6.35 30.20
CA GLU A 105 -0.23 6.03 30.56
C GLU A 105 0.65 7.29 30.47
N PRO A 106 1.22 7.74 31.58
CA PRO A 106 2.09 8.93 31.58
C PRO A 106 3.40 8.63 30.85
N TYR A 107 3.66 9.37 29.77
CA TYR A 107 4.93 9.31 29.05
C TYR A 107 6.07 9.96 29.83
N GLY A 108 7.29 9.45 29.65
CA GLY A 108 8.52 10.05 30.20
C GLY A 108 8.76 9.81 31.68
N LEU A 109 8.01 8.90 32.32
CA LEU A 109 8.31 8.47 33.68
C LEU A 109 9.65 7.73 33.74
N ALA A 110 10.52 8.15 34.66
CA ALA A 110 11.69 7.39 35.04
C ALA A 110 11.25 6.26 35.99
N GLY A 111 11.31 5.02 35.51
CA GLY A 111 10.97 3.82 36.27
C GLY A 111 12.02 2.73 36.11
N ASP A 112 11.75 1.57 36.72
CA ASP A 112 12.52 0.37 36.43
C ASP A 112 12.25 -0.01 34.96
N ASP A 113 13.30 0.00 34.14
CA ASP A 113 13.25 -0.29 32.71
C ASP A 113 13.92 -1.65 32.45
N PRO A 114 13.18 -2.76 32.60
CA PRO A 114 13.72 -4.11 32.42
C PRO A 114 14.15 -4.39 30.97
N TYR A 115 13.80 -3.51 30.02
CA TYR A 115 14.10 -3.67 28.61
C TYR A 115 15.10 -2.65 28.07
N ARG A 116 15.68 -1.79 28.92
CA ARG A 116 16.66 -0.77 28.54
C ARG A 116 17.76 -1.28 27.61
N GLU A 117 18.26 -2.48 27.90
CA GLU A 117 19.33 -3.11 27.12
C GLU A 117 18.93 -3.44 25.69
N LYS A 118 17.62 -3.56 25.40
CA LYS A 118 17.06 -3.81 24.07
C LYS A 118 16.85 -2.53 23.25
N PHE A 119 16.87 -1.36 23.88
CA PHE A 119 16.54 -0.07 23.27
C PHE A 119 17.66 0.98 23.39
N LYS A 120 18.93 0.55 23.42
CA LYS A 120 20.08 1.45 23.65
C LYS A 120 20.29 2.54 22.60
N GLU A 121 19.81 2.32 21.38
CA GLU A 121 19.98 3.23 20.24
C GLU A 121 18.73 4.08 19.95
N PHE A 122 17.69 3.94 20.77
CA PHE A 122 16.47 4.74 20.72
C PHE A 122 16.63 5.99 21.60
#